data_AF-T1HZB8-F1
#
_entry.id   AF-T1HZB8-F1
#
_cell.length_a   1.000
_cell.length_b   1.000
_cell.length_c   1.000
_cell.angle_alpha   90.00
_cell.angle_beta   90.00
_cell.angle_gamma   90.00
#
_symmetry.space_group_name_H-M   'P 1'
#
loop_
_entity.id
_entity.type
_entity.pdbx_description
1 polymer ?
#
loop_
_entity_poly.entity_id
_entity_poly.type
_entity_poly.pdbx_seq_one_letter_code
_entity_poly.pdbx_strand_id
1 'polypeptide(L)'
;MSIPLHIIHQPGISQRFSPHPLIQTEAILSLDEDTLLTTDEIDFAFHVWTNFPDRIVGYPARSHYWDDAKGTWGYTSKWTNDYSIVLTGAALYHRYFNYLYTEWLSPLLLKTVDQSHNCEDILMNFLVSHVTRRPPIKVTQRKQYKESPPATGVARSPWNDPDHFIQRQTCLNTFAAVFGYMPLLRSNTRLDPVLFKDPVSNLRKKYRQIDHIHRSKLLAIKDSHESVQCSGGSTMETVVKILAAVFVATVLTPDDFDSVAAASVLAVFEEDARPENIA
;
A
#
# COMPACT_ATOMS: atom_id res chain seq x y z
N MET A 1 -10.10 -26.40 0.78
CA MET A 1 -10.97 -25.26 1.11
C MET A 1 -10.87 -24.31 -0.06
N SER A 2 -11.95 -24.09 -0.80
CA SER A 2 -12.00 -23.16 -1.93
C SER A 2 -12.40 -21.79 -1.39
N ILE A 3 -11.56 -20.77 -1.62
CA ILE A 3 -11.93 -19.38 -1.32
C ILE A 3 -12.81 -18.89 -2.49
N PRO A 4 -14.01 -18.35 -2.24
CA PRO A 4 -14.88 -17.88 -3.30
C PRO A 4 -14.30 -16.64 -3.99
N LEU A 5 -14.28 -16.64 -5.33
CA LEU A 5 -13.93 -15.48 -6.13
C LEU A 5 -15.21 -14.75 -6.55
N HIS A 6 -15.30 -13.48 -6.21
CA HIS A 6 -16.41 -12.61 -6.61
C HIS A 6 -15.91 -11.54 -7.56
N ILE A 7 -16.51 -11.47 -8.76
CA ILE A 7 -16.21 -10.44 -9.76
C ILE A 7 -17.34 -9.42 -9.72
N ILE A 8 -16.98 -8.16 -9.44
CA ILE A 8 -17.92 -7.05 -9.36
C ILE A 8 -17.49 -6.04 -10.43
N HIS A 9 -18.34 -5.85 -11.44
CA HIS A 9 -18.10 -4.85 -12.47
C HIS A 9 -18.77 -3.54 -12.07
N GLN A 10 -17.98 -2.50 -11.84
CA GLN A 10 -18.49 -1.17 -11.57
C GLN A 10 -17.59 -0.11 -12.25
N PRO A 11 -18.16 0.84 -12.99
CA PRO A 11 -17.38 1.87 -13.68
C PRO A 11 -16.84 2.91 -12.70
N GLY A 12 -15.64 3.43 -12.96
CA GLY A 12 -15.01 4.51 -12.20
C GLY A 12 -13.84 4.06 -11.31
N ILE A 13 -12.80 4.90 -11.23
CA ILE A 13 -11.55 4.57 -10.55
C ILE A 13 -11.70 4.51 -9.01
N SER A 14 -12.58 5.34 -8.46
CA SER A 14 -12.88 5.45 -7.03
C SER A 14 -13.79 4.34 -6.50
N GLN A 15 -14.41 3.58 -7.39
CA GLN A 15 -15.48 2.65 -7.07
C GLN A 15 -15.02 1.44 -6.23
N ARG A 16 -13.72 1.13 -6.28
CA ARG A 16 -13.03 0.19 -5.36
C ARG A 16 -13.14 0.56 -3.88
N PHE A 17 -13.47 1.82 -3.58
CA PHE A 17 -13.68 2.31 -2.21
C PHE A 17 -15.15 2.27 -1.77
N SER A 18 -16.07 1.80 -2.62
CA SER A 18 -17.47 1.64 -2.22
C SER A 18 -17.61 0.52 -1.19
N PRO A 19 -18.29 0.75 -0.05
CA PRO A 19 -18.61 -0.31 0.90
C PRO A 19 -19.37 -1.45 0.20
N HIS A 20 -18.95 -2.69 0.42
CA HIS A 20 -19.56 -3.86 -0.20
C HIS A 20 -19.89 -4.94 0.85
N PRO A 21 -21.07 -5.56 0.82
CA PRO A 21 -21.50 -6.53 1.85
C PRO A 21 -20.64 -7.80 1.92
N LEU A 22 -19.90 -8.11 0.85
CA LEU A 22 -18.94 -9.23 0.84
C LEU A 22 -17.65 -8.93 1.61
N ILE A 23 -17.35 -7.65 1.92
CA ILE A 23 -16.17 -7.24 2.67
C ILE A 23 -16.49 -7.29 4.15
N GLN A 24 -16.29 -8.46 4.75
CA GLN A 24 -16.59 -8.67 6.16
C GLN A 24 -15.40 -8.33 7.08
N THR A 25 -14.22 -8.14 6.50
CA THR A 25 -12.93 -8.04 7.18
C THR A 25 -12.57 -6.59 7.47
N GLU A 26 -11.81 -6.36 8.54
CA GLU A 26 -11.35 -5.01 8.88
C GLU A 26 -10.26 -4.53 7.92
N ALA A 27 -9.31 -5.42 7.59
CA ALA A 27 -8.27 -5.16 6.61
C ALA A 27 -8.80 -5.32 5.18
N ILE A 28 -8.41 -4.40 4.32
CA ILE A 28 -8.58 -4.49 2.87
C ILE A 28 -7.18 -4.46 2.24
N LEU A 29 -6.81 -5.52 1.50
CA LEU A 29 -5.69 -5.44 0.56
C LEU A 29 -6.24 -5.01 -0.80
N SER A 30 -5.74 -3.88 -1.28
CA SER A 30 -6.11 -3.29 -2.55
C SER A 30 -4.92 -3.37 -3.52
N LEU A 31 -5.18 -3.92 -4.70
CA LEU A 31 -4.18 -4.21 -5.72
C LEU A 31 -4.65 -3.69 -7.08
N ASP A 32 -3.75 -3.02 -7.80
CA ASP A 32 -3.94 -2.71 -9.23
C ASP A 32 -3.61 -3.94 -10.08
N GLU A 33 -4.16 -4.00 -11.28
CA GLU A 33 -4.06 -5.16 -12.19
C GLU A 33 -2.62 -5.52 -12.62
N ASP A 34 -1.70 -4.56 -12.59
CA ASP A 34 -0.29 -4.71 -12.95
C ASP A 34 0.63 -4.92 -11.75
N THR A 35 0.07 -5.04 -10.55
CA THR A 35 0.82 -5.21 -9.30
C THR A 35 1.21 -6.68 -9.09
N LEU A 36 2.51 -6.91 -8.90
CA LEU A 36 3.09 -8.22 -8.59
C LEU A 36 3.67 -8.22 -7.18
N LEU A 37 3.06 -8.98 -6.28
CA LEU A 37 3.54 -9.22 -4.92
C LEU A 37 3.59 -10.72 -4.63
N THR A 38 4.63 -11.14 -3.93
CA THR A 38 4.76 -12.49 -3.38
C THR A 38 3.90 -12.65 -2.13
N THR A 39 3.59 -13.90 -1.76
CA THR A 39 2.89 -14.21 -0.51
C THR A 39 3.66 -13.67 0.69
N ASP A 40 4.98 -13.89 0.76
CA ASP A 40 5.83 -13.37 1.84
C ASP A 40 5.67 -11.84 2.05
N GLU A 41 5.52 -11.08 0.95
CA GLU A 41 5.34 -9.63 1.01
C GLU A 41 3.96 -9.27 1.55
N ILE A 42 2.90 -9.94 1.07
CA ILE A 42 1.53 -9.75 1.56
C ILE A 42 1.44 -10.08 3.05
N ASP A 43 2.00 -11.21 3.47
CA ASP A 43 2.02 -11.68 4.86
C ASP A 43 2.70 -10.65 5.77
N PHE A 44 3.87 -10.16 5.35
CA PHE A 44 4.60 -9.15 6.10
C PHE A 44 3.81 -7.83 6.19
N ALA A 45 3.26 -7.36 5.07
CA ALA A 45 2.47 -6.13 5.05
C ALA A 45 1.21 -6.25 5.93
N PHE A 46 0.56 -7.42 5.95
CA PHE A 46 -0.57 -7.71 6.83
C PHE A 46 -0.16 -7.69 8.31
N HIS A 47 0.96 -8.34 8.67
CA HIS A 47 1.51 -8.25 10.02
C HIS A 47 1.87 -6.83 10.44
N VAL A 48 2.38 -6.00 9.53
CA VAL A 48 2.61 -4.58 9.81
C VAL A 48 1.28 -3.86 10.03
N TRP A 49 0.28 -4.12 9.17
CA TRP A 49 -1.03 -3.48 9.27
C TRP A 49 -1.76 -3.84 10.57
N THR A 50 -1.71 -5.09 11.05
CA THR A 50 -2.36 -5.47 12.31
C THR A 50 -1.78 -4.74 13.53
N ASN A 51 -0.52 -4.31 13.48
CA ASN A 51 0.09 -3.47 14.51
C ASN A 51 -0.25 -1.98 14.38
N PHE A 52 -0.73 -1.55 13.20
CA PHE A 52 -1.01 -0.16 12.87
C PHE A 52 -2.29 -0.02 12.02
N PRO A 53 -3.45 -0.51 12.50
CA PRO A 53 -4.66 -0.63 11.68
C PRO A 53 -5.23 0.72 11.28
N ASP A 54 -4.87 1.79 11.98
CA ASP A 54 -5.27 3.17 11.71
C ASP A 54 -4.46 3.85 10.58
N ARG A 55 -3.54 3.13 9.92
CA ARG A 55 -2.67 3.68 8.87
C ARG A 55 -2.75 2.87 7.59
N ILE A 56 -2.50 3.55 6.47
CA ILE A 56 -2.26 2.88 5.19
C ILE A 56 -0.85 2.27 5.23
N VAL A 57 -0.75 0.97 4.94
CA VAL A 57 0.51 0.22 4.87
C VAL A 57 0.69 -0.29 3.45
N GLY A 58 1.79 0.04 2.77
CA GLY A 58 1.96 -0.42 1.39
C GLY A 58 3.31 -0.10 0.76
N TYR A 59 3.41 -0.31 -0.55
CA TYR A 59 4.70 -0.35 -1.26
C TYR A 59 5.03 0.93 -2.04
N PRO A 60 4.17 1.42 -2.96
CA PRO A 60 4.55 2.52 -3.84
C PRO A 60 4.41 3.84 -3.09
N ALA A 61 5.53 4.35 -2.60
CA ALA A 61 5.57 5.62 -1.88
C ALA A 61 5.68 6.81 -2.83
N ARG A 62 5.00 7.90 -2.48
CA ARG A 62 5.01 9.20 -3.16
C ARG A 62 5.06 10.30 -2.10
N SER A 63 5.31 11.53 -2.54
CA SER A 63 5.42 12.64 -1.60
C SER A 63 4.78 13.91 -2.13
N HIS A 64 4.42 14.78 -1.20
CA HIS A 64 4.09 16.18 -1.47
C HIS A 64 5.23 17.10 -1.04
N TYR A 65 5.31 18.27 -1.63
CA TYR A 65 6.24 19.33 -1.24
C TYR A 65 5.58 20.70 -1.43
N TRP A 66 6.11 21.73 -0.80
CA TRP A 66 5.71 23.11 -1.08
C TRP A 66 6.65 23.70 -2.14
N ASP A 67 6.09 24.27 -3.21
CA ASP A 67 6.86 25.00 -4.22
C ASP A 67 6.79 26.50 -3.90
N ASP A 68 7.83 27.03 -3.25
CA ASP A 68 7.90 28.45 -2.88
C ASP A 68 7.84 29.39 -4.08
N ALA A 69 8.35 28.97 -5.25
CA ALA A 69 8.35 29.81 -6.45
C ALA A 69 6.95 29.97 -7.03
N LYS A 70 6.09 28.95 -6.87
CA LYS A 70 4.71 28.96 -7.37
C LYS A 70 3.68 29.30 -6.30
N GLY A 71 4.05 29.23 -5.02
CA GLY A 71 3.10 29.37 -3.91
C GLY A 71 2.02 28.29 -3.92
N THR A 72 2.38 27.08 -4.36
CA THR A 72 1.45 25.94 -4.49
C THR A 72 2.07 24.69 -3.93
N TRP A 73 1.23 23.75 -3.50
CA TRP A 73 1.71 22.41 -3.20
C TRP A 73 2.15 21.69 -4.47
N GLY A 74 3.01 20.69 -4.29
CA GLY A 74 3.76 19.92 -5.28
C GLY A 74 3.52 18.41 -5.12
N TYR A 75 3.39 17.63 -6.19
CA TYR A 75 3.38 16.15 -6.17
C TYR A 75 4.68 15.60 -6.77
N THR A 76 5.25 14.56 -6.16
CA THR A 76 6.46 13.92 -6.68
C THR A 76 6.49 12.41 -6.52
N SER A 77 7.01 11.74 -7.55
CA SER A 77 7.36 10.31 -7.56
C SER A 77 8.85 10.04 -7.32
N LYS A 78 9.64 11.08 -7.02
CA LYS A 78 11.07 10.92 -6.75
C LYS A 78 11.27 9.95 -5.59
N TRP A 79 12.15 8.98 -5.81
CA TRP A 79 12.57 8.05 -4.76
C TRP A 79 13.45 8.78 -3.75
N THR A 80 12.83 9.21 -2.66
CA THR A 80 13.53 9.82 -1.53
C THR A 80 13.24 9.05 -0.24
N ASN A 81 13.95 9.38 0.83
CA ASN A 81 13.69 8.79 2.14
C ASN A 81 12.40 9.32 2.77
N ASP A 82 11.97 10.52 2.38
CA ASP A 82 10.74 11.14 2.84
C ASP A 82 9.57 10.84 1.89
N TYR A 83 8.44 10.48 2.46
CA TYR A 83 7.21 10.22 1.75
C TYR A 83 6.01 10.66 2.59
N SER A 84 4.87 10.88 1.96
CA SER A 84 3.65 11.27 2.66
C SER A 84 2.41 10.55 2.13
N ILE A 85 2.57 9.79 1.06
CA ILE A 85 1.51 9.09 0.35
C ILE A 85 2.02 7.67 0.10
N VAL A 86 1.16 6.69 0.34
CA VAL A 86 1.31 5.32 -0.16
C VAL A 86 0.15 5.06 -1.13
N LEU A 87 0.47 4.72 -2.38
CA LEU A 87 -0.56 4.50 -3.40
C LEU A 87 -1.38 3.26 -3.03
N THR A 88 -2.71 3.39 -3.10
CA THR A 88 -3.63 2.31 -2.70
C THR A 88 -3.55 1.10 -3.62
N GLY A 89 -2.99 1.24 -4.82
CA GLY A 89 -2.79 0.16 -5.79
C GLY A 89 -1.88 -0.98 -5.35
N ALA A 90 -1.19 -0.82 -4.22
CA ALA A 90 -0.57 -1.94 -3.52
C ALA A 90 -0.48 -1.59 -2.03
N ALA A 91 -1.62 -1.65 -1.33
CA ALA A 91 -1.69 -1.28 0.08
C ALA A 91 -2.78 -2.02 0.86
N LEU A 92 -2.55 -2.11 2.17
CA LEU A 92 -3.47 -2.52 3.21
C LEU A 92 -3.97 -1.29 3.97
N TYR A 93 -5.28 -1.22 4.21
CA TYR A 93 -5.91 -0.19 5.03
C TYR A 93 -7.20 -0.70 5.65
N HIS A 94 -7.73 0.04 6.62
CA HIS A 94 -8.95 -0.34 7.33
C HIS A 94 -10.21 -0.01 6.52
N ARG A 95 -11.17 -0.94 6.45
CA ARG A 95 -12.43 -0.79 5.70
C ARG A 95 -13.25 0.45 6.06
N TYR A 96 -13.08 0.96 7.29
CA TYR A 96 -13.77 2.17 7.75
C TYR A 96 -13.45 3.39 6.87
N PHE A 97 -12.26 3.42 6.26
CA PHE A 97 -11.90 4.50 5.35
C PHE A 97 -12.71 4.46 4.04
N ASN A 98 -13.23 3.31 3.60
CA ASN A 98 -14.18 3.24 2.49
C ASN A 98 -15.48 3.97 2.84
N TYR A 99 -16.03 3.70 4.03
CA TYR A 99 -17.22 4.39 4.52
C TYR A 99 -17.01 5.91 4.62
N LEU A 100 -15.88 6.35 5.18
CA LEU A 100 -15.56 7.78 5.24
C LEU A 100 -15.35 8.39 3.85
N TYR A 101 -14.76 7.63 2.92
CA TYR A 101 -14.57 8.09 1.55
C TYR A 101 -15.89 8.34 0.85
N THR A 102 -16.87 7.45 0.99
CA THR A 102 -18.17 7.59 0.31
C THR A 102 -19.14 8.52 1.02
N GLU A 103 -19.20 8.47 2.36
CA GLU A 103 -20.26 9.14 3.13
C GLU A 103 -19.83 10.49 3.72
N TRP A 104 -18.53 10.72 3.94
CA TRP A 104 -18.05 11.90 4.66
C TRP A 104 -17.34 12.92 3.77
N LEU A 105 -16.67 12.47 2.71
CA LEU A 105 -15.99 13.39 1.79
C LEU A 105 -16.98 14.30 1.06
N SER A 106 -16.57 15.55 0.86
CA SER A 106 -17.35 16.53 0.11
C SER A 106 -17.64 16.03 -1.32
N PRO A 107 -18.87 16.21 -1.84
CA PRO A 107 -19.20 15.88 -3.23
C PRO A 107 -18.27 16.53 -4.26
N LEU A 108 -17.69 17.70 -3.93
CA LEU A 108 -16.70 18.35 -4.78
C LEU A 108 -15.40 17.54 -4.93
N LEU A 109 -14.93 16.91 -3.85
CA LEU A 109 -13.73 16.08 -3.86
C LEU A 109 -13.95 14.83 -4.71
N LEU A 110 -15.10 14.16 -4.50
CA LEU A 110 -15.50 12.98 -5.26
C LEU A 110 -15.63 13.30 -6.75
N LYS A 111 -16.33 14.39 -7.09
CA LYS A 111 -16.46 14.86 -8.47
C LYS A 111 -15.11 15.20 -9.11
N THR A 112 -14.17 15.76 -8.35
CA THR A 112 -12.82 16.07 -8.86
C THR A 112 -12.08 14.79 -9.25
N VAL A 113 -12.16 13.75 -8.42
CA VAL A 113 -11.60 12.42 -8.73
C VAL A 113 -12.26 11.83 -9.97
N ASP A 114 -13.60 11.81 -10.01
CA ASP A 114 -14.35 11.22 -11.13
C ASP A 114 -14.04 11.91 -12.46
N GLN A 115 -13.95 13.26 -12.47
CA GLN A 115 -13.64 14.03 -13.68
C GLN A 115 -12.18 13.88 -14.13
N SER A 116 -11.25 13.70 -13.19
CA SER A 116 -9.84 13.52 -13.50
C SER A 116 -9.49 12.09 -13.89
N HIS A 117 -10.36 11.12 -13.58
CA HIS A 117 -10.08 9.68 -13.67
C HIS A 117 -8.75 9.31 -12.99
N ASN A 118 -8.45 9.98 -11.87
CA ASN A 118 -7.17 9.93 -11.17
C ASN A 118 -7.35 10.40 -9.71
N CYS A 119 -6.27 10.37 -8.93
CA CYS A 119 -6.16 11.01 -7.61
C CYS A 119 -7.02 10.41 -6.49
N GLU A 120 -7.69 9.29 -6.72
CA GLU A 120 -8.47 8.55 -5.71
C GLU A 120 -7.55 8.06 -4.58
N ASP A 121 -6.34 7.64 -4.94
CA ASP A 121 -5.28 7.22 -4.02
C ASP A 121 -4.77 8.40 -3.15
N ILE A 122 -4.56 9.57 -3.75
CA ILE A 122 -4.16 10.81 -3.06
C ILE A 122 -5.28 11.23 -2.12
N LEU A 123 -6.54 11.23 -2.59
CA LEU A 123 -7.69 11.62 -1.77
C LEU A 123 -7.86 10.68 -0.57
N MET A 124 -7.67 9.38 -0.76
CA MET A 124 -7.65 8.41 0.35
C MET A 124 -6.54 8.73 1.37
N ASN A 125 -5.33 9.08 0.93
CA ASN A 125 -4.26 9.47 1.85
C ASN A 125 -4.55 10.80 2.59
N PHE A 126 -5.19 11.77 1.92
CA PHE A 126 -5.69 13.01 2.55
C PHE A 126 -6.69 12.69 3.66
N LEU A 127 -7.70 11.87 3.35
CA LEU A 127 -8.75 11.45 4.28
C LEU A 127 -8.15 10.75 5.51
N VAL A 128 -7.32 9.73 5.29
CA VAL A 128 -6.71 8.98 6.40
C VAL A 128 -5.84 9.90 7.25
N SER A 129 -4.97 10.70 6.64
CA SER A 129 -4.10 11.63 7.39
C SER A 129 -4.90 12.70 8.15
N HIS A 130 -6.02 13.17 7.59
CA HIS A 130 -6.91 14.13 8.23
C HIS A 130 -7.55 13.55 9.50
N VAL A 131 -8.06 12.33 9.42
CA VAL A 131 -8.79 11.69 10.51
C VAL A 131 -7.85 11.18 11.60
N THR A 132 -6.73 10.54 11.22
CA THR A 132 -5.84 9.88 12.19
C THR A 132 -4.68 10.73 12.66
N ARG A 133 -4.38 11.83 11.94
CA ARG A 133 -3.23 12.70 12.19
C ARG A 133 -1.91 11.93 12.17
N ARG A 134 -1.84 10.88 11.35
CA ARG A 134 -0.66 10.02 11.20
C ARG A 134 -0.29 9.83 9.73
N PRO A 135 1.00 9.75 9.41
CA PRO A 135 1.46 9.44 8.05
C PRO A 135 1.32 7.94 7.73
N PRO A 136 1.30 7.56 6.45
CA PRO A 136 1.28 6.14 6.05
C PRO A 136 2.60 5.42 6.37
N ILE A 137 2.60 4.08 6.32
CA ILE A 137 3.78 3.23 6.52
C ILE A 137 4.21 2.62 5.20
N LYS A 138 5.49 2.82 4.85
CA LYS A 138 6.10 2.16 3.70
C LYS A 138 6.70 0.81 4.11
N VAL A 139 6.33 -0.24 3.39
CA VAL A 139 7.00 -1.55 3.46
C VAL A 139 7.85 -1.80 2.22
N THR A 140 8.81 -2.70 2.31
CA THR A 140 9.62 -3.08 1.16
C THR A 140 8.96 -4.08 0.25
N GLN A 141 9.02 -3.77 -1.05
CA GLN A 141 9.00 -4.80 -2.07
C GLN A 141 10.42 -5.34 -2.20
N ARG A 142 10.59 -6.67 -2.22
CA ARG A 142 11.85 -7.28 -2.66
C ARG A 142 12.11 -6.73 -4.06
N LYS A 143 13.27 -6.11 -4.23
CA LYS A 143 13.69 -5.54 -5.52
C LYS A 143 13.81 -6.71 -6.49
N GLN A 144 12.76 -7.03 -7.25
CA GLN A 144 12.94 -7.77 -8.49
C GLN A 144 13.82 -6.86 -9.34
N TYR A 145 15.06 -7.28 -9.50
CA TYR A 145 16.00 -6.66 -10.40
C TYR A 145 15.41 -6.81 -11.81
N LYS A 146 14.55 -5.86 -12.21
CA LYS A 146 14.10 -5.70 -13.60
C LYS A 146 15.30 -5.19 -14.40
N GLU A 147 16.32 -6.03 -14.57
CA GLU A 147 17.11 -6.03 -15.80
C GLU A 147 16.28 -6.75 -16.85
N SER A 148 15.27 -6.07 -17.35
CA SER A 148 14.89 -6.25 -18.74
C SER A 148 14.72 -4.85 -19.30
N PRO A 149 15.41 -4.49 -20.40
CA PRO A 149 15.03 -3.33 -21.16
C PRO A 149 13.53 -3.45 -21.50
N PRO A 150 12.80 -2.33 -21.64
CA PRO A 150 11.44 -2.41 -22.15
C PRO A 150 11.51 -3.17 -23.47
N ALA A 151 10.86 -4.34 -23.52
CA ALA A 151 10.62 -5.01 -24.78
C ALA A 151 9.92 -3.98 -25.68
N THR A 152 10.53 -3.72 -26.84
CA THR A 152 10.01 -2.82 -27.86
C THR A 152 8.57 -3.24 -28.19
N GLY A 153 7.58 -2.51 -27.68
CA GLY A 153 6.16 -2.81 -27.92
C GLY A 153 5.23 -2.76 -26.71
N VAL A 154 5.73 -2.58 -25.48
CA VAL A 154 4.82 -2.32 -24.34
C VAL A 154 4.30 -0.88 -24.46
N ALA A 155 2.99 -0.72 -24.61
CA ALA A 155 2.32 0.58 -24.61
C ALA A 155 2.84 1.44 -23.45
N ARG A 156 3.12 2.72 -23.70
CA ARG A 156 3.48 3.66 -22.62
C ARG A 156 2.35 3.61 -21.60
N SER A 157 2.66 3.13 -20.39
CA SER A 157 1.71 3.14 -19.29
C SER A 157 1.14 4.55 -19.15
N PRO A 158 -0.20 4.73 -19.14
CA PRO A 158 -0.83 6.05 -18.96
C PRO A 158 -0.32 6.78 -17.71
N TRP A 159 0.13 6.02 -16.71
CA TRP A 159 0.69 6.50 -15.44
C TRP A 159 2.02 7.28 -15.58
N ASN A 160 2.72 7.17 -16.73
CA ASN A 160 3.99 7.85 -17.01
C ASN A 160 3.84 9.11 -17.89
N ASP A 161 2.62 9.51 -18.22
CA ASP A 161 2.34 10.73 -18.99
C ASP A 161 2.65 12.00 -18.17
N PRO A 162 3.35 13.01 -18.71
CA PRO A 162 3.45 14.34 -18.09
C PRO A 162 2.10 14.92 -17.65
N ASP A 163 1.04 14.72 -18.43
CA ASP A 163 -0.31 15.22 -18.11
C ASP A 163 -0.86 14.55 -16.85
N HIS A 164 -0.56 13.27 -16.63
CA HIS A 164 -0.95 12.53 -15.43
C HIS A 164 -0.32 13.15 -14.16
N PHE A 165 0.93 13.65 -14.23
CA PHE A 165 1.56 14.35 -13.10
C PHE A 165 0.95 15.74 -12.85
N ILE A 166 0.64 16.49 -13.91
CA ILE A 166 0.00 17.80 -13.82
C ILE A 166 -1.41 17.68 -13.24
N GLN A 167 -2.16 16.63 -13.59
CA GLN A 167 -3.46 16.34 -13.01
C GLN A 167 -3.36 16.04 -11.51
N ARG A 168 -2.46 15.14 -11.09
CA ARG A 168 -2.22 14.86 -9.66
C ARG A 168 -1.82 16.10 -8.88
N GLN A 169 -1.04 16.97 -9.50
CA GLN A 169 -0.68 18.26 -8.93
C GLN A 169 -1.88 19.17 -8.69
N THR A 170 -2.80 19.19 -9.65
CA THR A 170 -4.04 19.96 -9.59
C THR A 170 -4.96 19.42 -8.51
N CYS A 171 -5.19 18.10 -8.49
CA CYS A 171 -5.96 17.42 -7.45
C CYS A 171 -5.46 17.77 -6.05
N LEU A 172 -4.15 17.69 -5.83
CA LEU A 172 -3.53 17.92 -4.53
C LEU A 172 -3.80 19.34 -4.00
N ASN A 173 -3.73 20.35 -4.88
CA ASN A 173 -4.04 21.73 -4.50
C ASN A 173 -5.56 21.93 -4.28
N THR A 174 -6.41 21.35 -5.12
CA THR A 174 -7.88 21.37 -4.92
C THR A 174 -8.26 20.74 -3.58
N PHE A 175 -7.69 19.59 -3.25
CA PHE A 175 -7.96 18.91 -1.99
C PHE A 175 -7.51 19.75 -0.80
N ALA A 176 -6.29 20.30 -0.82
CA ALA A 176 -5.82 21.17 0.24
C ALA A 176 -6.70 22.41 0.44
N ALA A 177 -7.21 23.00 -0.65
CA ALA A 177 -8.13 24.13 -0.58
C ALA A 177 -9.48 23.74 0.07
N VAL A 178 -10.06 22.60 -0.31
CA VAL A 178 -11.34 22.13 0.25
C VAL A 178 -11.23 21.67 1.70
N PHE A 179 -10.13 21.00 2.08
CA PHE A 179 -9.85 20.66 3.48
C PHE A 179 -9.46 21.89 4.33
N GLY A 180 -9.08 23.01 3.70
CA GLY A 180 -8.66 24.25 4.35
C GLY A 180 -7.21 24.26 4.87
N TYR A 181 -6.48 23.16 4.69
CA TYR A 181 -5.06 23.02 5.03
C TYR A 181 -4.48 21.79 4.33
N MET A 182 -3.17 21.54 4.46
CA MET A 182 -2.51 20.32 3.97
C MET A 182 -2.54 19.21 5.03
N PRO A 183 -3.36 18.14 4.86
CA PRO A 183 -3.47 17.08 5.86
C PRO A 183 -2.35 16.04 5.78
N LEU A 184 -1.70 15.91 4.62
CA LEU A 184 -0.65 14.91 4.42
C LEU A 184 0.54 15.17 5.34
N LEU A 185 0.95 14.12 6.05
CA LEU A 185 2.12 14.17 6.93
C LEU A 185 3.28 13.41 6.30
N ARG A 186 4.48 13.98 6.39
CA ARG A 186 5.71 13.32 5.92
C ARG A 186 6.18 12.29 6.96
N SER A 187 6.75 11.20 6.46
CA SER A 187 7.39 10.13 7.21
C SER A 187 8.63 9.66 6.49
N ASN A 188 9.60 9.17 7.26
CA ASN A 188 10.78 8.44 6.80
C ASN A 188 10.79 6.99 7.30
N THR A 189 9.69 6.54 7.93
CA THR A 189 9.58 5.20 8.50
C THR A 189 9.49 4.17 7.38
N ARG A 190 10.30 3.13 7.48
CA ARG A 190 10.23 1.99 6.57
C ARG A 190 10.37 0.72 7.39
N LEU A 191 9.44 -0.21 7.20
CA LEU A 191 9.47 -1.51 7.84
C LEU A 191 9.84 -2.56 6.80
N ASP A 192 10.86 -3.34 7.12
CA ASP A 192 11.37 -4.43 6.28
C ASP A 192 11.24 -5.73 7.08
N PRO A 193 10.92 -6.86 6.41
CA PRO A 193 10.94 -8.14 7.09
C PRO A 193 12.36 -8.40 7.61
N VAL A 194 12.46 -8.86 8.86
CA VAL A 194 13.73 -9.40 9.37
C VAL A 194 14.16 -10.51 8.41
N LEU A 195 15.45 -10.58 8.09
CA LEU A 195 16.09 -11.50 7.13
C LEU A 195 15.95 -12.99 7.53
N PHE A 196 14.73 -13.46 7.75
CA PHE A 196 14.40 -14.84 8.02
C PHE A 196 14.43 -15.59 6.69
N LYS A 197 15.38 -16.53 6.56
CA LYS A 197 15.73 -17.31 5.36
C LYS A 197 16.53 -16.58 4.27
N ASP A 198 17.02 -15.37 4.50
CA ASP A 198 17.97 -14.77 3.58
C ASP A 198 19.31 -15.54 3.70
N PRO A 199 19.94 -15.99 2.59
CA PRO A 199 21.19 -16.76 2.61
C PRO A 199 22.40 -15.88 2.98
N VAL A 200 22.25 -15.00 3.98
CA VAL A 200 23.30 -14.17 4.55
C VAL A 200 24.45 -15.04 5.05
N SER A 201 24.17 -16.26 5.53
CA SER A 201 25.20 -17.24 5.88
C SER A 201 26.06 -17.67 4.68
N ASN A 202 25.48 -17.76 3.47
CA ASN A 202 26.20 -18.08 2.24
C ASN A 202 26.98 -16.88 1.71
N LEU A 203 26.44 -15.66 1.85
CA LEU A 203 27.09 -14.41 1.41
C LEU A 203 28.12 -13.86 2.39
N ARG A 204 28.05 -14.21 3.69
CA ARG A 204 29.09 -13.91 4.69
C ARG A 204 30.46 -14.45 4.30
N LYS A 205 30.51 -15.57 3.57
CA LYS A 205 31.77 -16.12 3.03
C LYS A 205 32.35 -15.26 1.90
N LYS A 206 31.52 -14.50 1.17
CA LYS A 206 31.93 -13.66 0.03
C LYS A 206 32.41 -12.26 0.45
N TYR A 207 31.92 -11.72 1.57
CA TYR A 207 32.31 -10.39 2.07
C TYR A 207 32.67 -10.42 3.56
N ARG A 208 33.87 -10.94 3.88
CA ARG A 208 34.40 -10.97 5.27
C ARG A 208 34.52 -9.60 5.95
N GLN A 209 34.50 -8.51 5.18
CA GLN A 209 34.73 -7.15 5.70
C GLN A 209 33.45 -6.38 6.08
N ILE A 210 32.25 -6.93 5.84
CA ILE A 210 30.99 -6.25 6.21
C ILE A 210 30.85 -6.08 7.73
N ASP A 211 31.42 -6.99 8.52
CA ASP A 211 31.40 -6.91 9.98
C ASP A 211 32.14 -5.69 10.54
N HIS A 212 33.07 -5.10 9.78
CA HIS A 212 33.77 -3.86 10.19
C HIS A 212 32.90 -2.60 10.04
N ILE A 213 31.90 -2.60 9.15
CA ILE A 213 31.01 -1.46 8.93
C ILE A 213 29.85 -1.47 9.95
N HIS A 214 29.45 -2.65 10.44
CA HIS A 214 28.34 -2.77 11.39
C HIS A 214 28.72 -2.41 12.84
N ARG A 215 29.97 -2.63 13.25
CA ARG A 215 30.42 -2.30 14.62
C ARG A 215 30.46 -0.79 14.92
N SER A 216 30.61 0.06 13.92
CA SER A 216 30.72 1.52 14.10
C SER A 216 29.37 2.25 14.16
N LYS A 217 28.24 1.59 13.83
CA LYS A 217 26.90 2.21 13.89
C LYS A 217 25.94 1.58 14.92
N LEU A 218 26.29 0.45 15.53
CA LEU A 218 25.46 -0.22 16.55
C LEU A 218 25.73 0.21 18.00
N LEU A 219 26.67 1.13 18.23
CA LEU A 219 26.97 1.69 19.56
C LEU A 219 25.99 2.79 20.01
N ALA A 220 24.96 3.12 19.23
CA ALA A 220 24.01 4.18 19.56
C ALA A 220 22.62 3.71 20.05
N ILE A 221 22.35 2.40 20.10
CA ILE A 221 21.08 1.87 20.61
C ILE A 221 21.35 0.62 21.46
N LYS A 222 22.06 0.82 22.57
CA LYS A 222 22.13 -0.20 23.61
C LYS A 222 22.40 0.45 24.96
N ASP A 223 21.46 1.27 25.40
CA ASP A 223 21.30 1.60 26.82
C ASP A 223 19.84 1.99 27.06
N SER A 224 19.05 1.03 27.52
CA SER A 224 18.10 1.15 28.64
C SER A 224 17.07 0.02 28.60
N HIS A 225 17.05 -0.74 29.70
CA HIS A 225 16.01 -1.68 30.17
C HIS A 225 16.06 -3.15 29.73
N GLU A 226 16.78 -3.89 30.59
CA GLU A 226 16.32 -5.03 31.40
C GLU A 226 15.52 -6.17 30.77
N SER A 227 16.18 -7.32 30.87
CA SER A 227 15.74 -8.69 30.67
C SER A 227 14.48 -9.07 31.46
N VAL A 228 13.47 -9.58 30.74
CA VAL A 228 12.54 -10.57 31.28
C VAL A 228 12.80 -11.89 30.55
N GLN A 229 13.12 -12.90 31.34
CA GLN A 229 13.46 -14.25 30.90
C GLN A 229 12.23 -15.13 31.12
N CYS A 230 11.60 -15.60 30.04
CA CYS A 230 10.58 -16.66 30.11
C CYS A 230 11.14 -17.93 29.48
N SER A 231 11.47 -18.88 30.34
CA SER A 231 11.69 -20.30 30.05
C SER A 231 10.35 -21.01 29.84
N GLY A 232 10.27 -21.91 28.87
CA GLY A 232 9.17 -22.88 28.75
C GLY A 232 8.69 -23.04 27.33
N GLY A 233 8.92 -24.22 26.76
CA GLY A 233 8.50 -24.55 25.41
C GLY A 233 7.01 -24.83 25.28
N SER A 234 6.48 -24.51 24.10
CA SER A 234 5.50 -25.33 23.40
C SER A 234 5.55 -24.95 21.92
N THR A 235 5.82 -25.92 21.08
CA THR A 235 5.47 -25.92 19.67
C THR A 235 4.05 -25.37 19.47
N MET A 236 3.87 -24.32 18.68
CA MET A 236 2.58 -24.01 18.09
C MET A 236 2.73 -23.77 16.60
N GLU A 237 2.25 -24.77 15.86
CA GLU A 237 1.68 -24.60 14.54
C GLU A 237 0.70 -23.42 14.55
N THR A 238 1.03 -22.37 13.82
CA THR A 238 0.03 -21.42 13.33
C THR A 238 0.21 -21.40 11.83
N VAL A 239 -0.41 -22.37 11.16
CA VAL A 239 -0.47 -22.45 9.70
C VAL A 239 -1.51 -21.44 9.26
N VAL A 240 -1.09 -20.19 9.04
CA VAL A 240 -1.91 -19.19 8.34
C VAL A 240 -1.97 -19.63 6.88
N LYS A 241 -3.13 -20.13 6.43
CA LYS A 241 -3.34 -20.56 5.04
C LYS A 241 -3.62 -19.33 4.18
N ILE A 242 -2.57 -18.72 3.65
CA ILE A 242 -2.68 -17.61 2.70
C ILE A 242 -2.69 -18.19 1.30
N LEU A 243 -3.90 -18.39 0.74
CA LEU A 243 -4.09 -18.71 -0.66
C LEU A 243 -4.47 -17.42 -1.40
N ALA A 244 -3.45 -16.67 -1.83
CA ALA A 244 -3.62 -15.61 -2.81
C ALA A 244 -3.96 -16.25 -4.17
N ALA A 245 -5.23 -16.20 -4.57
CA ALA A 245 -5.62 -16.47 -5.95
C ALA A 245 -5.79 -15.14 -6.69
N VAL A 246 -4.70 -14.62 -7.25
CA VAL A 246 -4.69 -13.49 -8.18
C VAL A 246 -4.57 -14.06 -9.58
N PHE A 247 -5.66 -14.05 -10.36
CA PHE A 247 -5.61 -14.13 -11.82
C PHE A 247 -6.82 -13.41 -12.40
N VAL A 248 -6.57 -12.21 -12.96
CA VAL A 248 -7.46 -11.60 -13.96
C VAL A 248 -7.15 -12.31 -15.28
N ALA A 249 -8.00 -13.26 -15.67
CA ALA A 249 -7.97 -13.81 -17.02
C ALA A 249 -8.84 -12.92 -17.90
N THR A 250 -8.21 -12.04 -18.67
CA THR A 250 -8.84 -11.40 -19.82
C THR A 250 -9.15 -12.48 -20.85
N VAL A 251 -10.41 -12.88 -21.01
CA VAL A 251 -10.85 -13.56 -22.23
C VAL A 251 -11.04 -12.46 -23.27
N LEU A 252 -9.99 -12.22 -24.06
CA LEU A 252 -10.06 -11.36 -25.24
C LEU A 252 -10.90 -12.07 -26.31
N THR A 253 -12.08 -11.53 -26.62
CA THR A 253 -12.70 -11.69 -27.94
C THR A 253 -12.31 -10.51 -28.82
N PRO A 254 -12.14 -10.68 -30.15
CA PRO A 254 -11.39 -9.74 -30.98
C PRO A 254 -12.02 -8.37 -31.29
N ASP A 255 -13.16 -7.99 -30.68
CA ASP A 255 -14.01 -6.90 -31.21
C ASP A 255 -14.24 -5.68 -30.28
N ASP A 256 -13.67 -5.61 -29.07
CA ASP A 256 -13.90 -4.45 -28.17
C ASP A 256 -12.61 -3.67 -27.86
N PHE A 257 -12.30 -2.68 -28.69
CA PHE A 257 -11.11 -1.81 -28.55
C PHE A 257 -11.37 -0.45 -27.86
N ASP A 258 -12.57 -0.16 -27.35
CA ASP A 258 -12.94 1.20 -26.89
C ASP A 258 -13.47 1.32 -25.44
N SER A 259 -13.22 0.35 -24.56
CA SER A 259 -13.63 0.49 -23.15
C SER A 259 -12.65 -0.23 -22.20
N VAL A 260 -11.61 0.47 -21.76
CA VAL A 260 -10.73 0.01 -20.67
C VAL A 260 -11.39 0.40 -19.34
N ALA A 261 -12.21 -0.51 -18.81
CA ALA A 261 -12.75 -0.38 -17.46
C ALA A 261 -11.74 -0.94 -16.44
N ALA A 262 -11.32 -0.10 -15.49
CA ALA A 262 -10.43 -0.49 -14.39
C ALA A 262 -11.07 -1.60 -13.55
N ALA A 263 -10.58 -2.83 -13.67
CA ALA A 263 -10.97 -3.93 -12.81
C ALA A 263 -10.13 -3.87 -11.52
N SER A 264 -10.76 -3.52 -10.40
CA SER A 264 -10.09 -3.55 -9.09
C SER A 264 -10.31 -4.90 -8.43
N VAL A 265 -9.22 -5.59 -8.04
CA VAL A 265 -9.28 -6.83 -7.26
C VAL A 265 -9.21 -6.48 -5.78
N LEU A 266 -10.19 -6.97 -5.03
CA LEU A 266 -10.25 -6.80 -3.58
C LEU A 266 -10.06 -8.16 -2.90
N ALA A 267 -9.00 -8.31 -2.12
CA ALA A 267 -8.78 -9.52 -1.34
C ALA A 267 -9.35 -9.35 0.08
N VAL A 268 -10.14 -10.34 0.51
CA VAL A 268 -10.79 -10.42 1.83
C VAL A 268 -9.98 -11.39 2.69
N PHE A 269 -9.52 -10.96 3.87
CA PHE A 269 -8.73 -11.80 4.81
C PHE A 269 -9.60 -12.33 5.95
N GLU A 270 -9.94 -13.61 5.94
CA GLU A 270 -10.68 -14.22 7.03
C GLU A 270 -9.79 -14.41 8.27
N GLU A 271 -10.18 -13.83 9.41
CA GLU A 271 -9.56 -14.09 10.71
C GLU A 271 -10.33 -15.24 11.37
N ASP A 272 -9.65 -16.35 11.68
CA ASP A 272 -10.28 -17.47 12.38
C ASP A 272 -10.82 -16.98 13.74
N ALA A 273 -12.14 -17.14 13.93
CA ALA A 273 -12.80 -16.84 15.20
C ALA A 273 -12.10 -17.58 16.34
N ARG A 274 -11.67 -16.83 17.36
CA ARG A 274 -11.22 -17.41 18.64
C ARG A 274 -12.34 -18.31 19.17
N PRO A 275 -12.06 -19.56 19.60
CA PRO A 275 -13.07 -20.38 20.24
C PRO A 275 -13.52 -19.67 21.54
N GLU A 276 -14.80 -19.29 21.59
CA GLU A 276 -15.45 -18.98 22.86
C GLU A 276 -15.37 -20.22 23.74
N ASN A 277 -14.67 -20.09 24.87
CA ASN A 277 -14.63 -21.12 25.89
C ASN A 277 -16.05 -21.34 26.42
N ILE A 278 -16.62 -22.50 26.09
CA ILE A 278 -17.69 -23.10 26.86
C ILE A 278 -17.08 -23.54 28.20
N ALA A 279 -17.46 -22.85 29.27
CA ALA A 279 -17.41 -23.34 30.64
C ALA A 279 -18.62 -22.78 31.40
#